data_AF-A0A524JJI8-F1
#
_entry.id   AF-A0A524JJI8-F1
#
_cell.length_a   1.000
_cell.length_b   1.000
_cell.length_c   1.000
_cell.angle_alpha   90.00
_cell.angle_beta   90.00
_cell.angle_gamma   90.00
#
_symmetry.space_group_name_H-M   'P 1'
#
loop_
_entity.id
_entity.type
_entity.pdbx_description
1 polymer ?
#
loop_
_entity_poly.entity_id
_entity_poly.type
_entity_poly.pdbx_seq_one_letter_code
_entity_poly.pdbx_strand_id
1 'polypeptide(L)'
;FMGMGKVVDSMTSVINLPWVMIWIFVFTAICIWILNHFVNSTYGKGVIAVRDDEIAAEIMSVNTNRMKMVAFTLSSGLAGIAGGLFAHVLGYINPGSFTIMKSTEIMVMVYLGGMGSLSGSVLSAVSFTLLMEILRPLQVYKWVLIPLLLIILMLYRPEGIMGNRELTDVFPKLRRFFPSREL
;
A
#
# COMPACT_ATOMS: atom_id res chain seq x y z
N PHE A 1 47.07 -1.75 -23.05
CA PHE A 1 45.82 -2.15 -22.37
C PHE A 1 45.48 -1.16 -21.26
N MET A 2 45.16 0.08 -21.62
CA MET A 2 45.08 1.21 -20.68
C MET A 2 43.82 2.05 -20.93
N GLY A 3 42.68 1.36 -21.11
CA GLY A 3 41.38 1.99 -21.42
C GLY A 3 40.17 1.26 -20.83
N MET A 4 40.32 0.04 -20.31
CA MET A 4 39.22 -0.76 -19.76
C MET A 4 38.99 -0.57 -18.25
N GLY A 5 39.85 0.18 -17.54
CA GLY A 5 39.67 0.44 -16.11
C GLY A 5 38.39 1.24 -15.80
N LYS A 6 38.07 2.25 -16.61
CA LYS A 6 36.86 3.08 -16.43
C LYS A 6 35.55 2.30 -16.65
N VAL A 7 35.58 1.22 -17.43
CA VAL A 7 34.41 0.38 -17.71
C VAL A 7 34.17 -0.60 -16.55
N VAL A 8 35.23 -1.14 -15.96
CA VAL A 8 35.18 -2.01 -14.77
C VAL A 8 34.83 -1.20 -13.51
N ASP A 9 35.34 0.03 -13.40
CA ASP A 9 34.93 0.96 -12.34
C ASP A 9 33.47 1.36 -12.47
N SER A 10 32.92 1.47 -13.69
CA SER A 10 31.48 1.70 -13.89
C SER A 10 30.61 0.47 -13.53
N MET A 11 31.20 -0.73 -13.54
CA MET A 11 30.54 -1.98 -13.10
C MET A 11 30.68 -2.25 -11.59
N THR A 12 31.59 -1.58 -10.90
CA THR A 12 31.84 -1.75 -9.46
C THR A 12 31.40 -0.53 -8.64
N SER A 13 31.28 0.65 -9.24
CA SER A 13 30.65 1.84 -8.65
C SER A 13 29.12 1.80 -8.70
N VAL A 14 28.55 0.73 -9.26
CA VAL A 14 27.21 0.28 -8.85
C VAL A 14 27.39 -0.46 -7.53
N ILE A 15 27.36 0.29 -6.44
CA ILE A 15 26.66 -0.23 -5.26
C ILE A 15 25.37 -0.88 -5.83
N ASN A 16 25.24 -2.20 -5.69
CA ASN A 16 24.14 -3.01 -6.22
C ASN A 16 22.80 -2.65 -5.53
N LEU A 17 22.41 -1.37 -5.58
CA LEU A 17 21.02 -0.97 -5.54
C LEU A 17 20.55 -1.24 -6.98
N PRO A 18 19.79 -2.33 -7.23
CA PRO A 18 19.28 -2.56 -8.56
C PRO A 18 18.51 -1.29 -8.95
N TRP A 19 18.77 -0.74 -10.14
CA TRP A 19 18.05 0.44 -10.66
C TRP A 19 16.52 0.32 -10.47
N VAL A 20 16.04 -0.91 -10.53
CA VAL A 20 14.68 -1.34 -10.20
C VAL A 20 14.20 -0.88 -8.81
N MET A 21 15.05 -0.92 -7.77
CA MET A 21 14.71 -0.47 -6.43
C MET A 21 14.46 1.04 -6.36
N ILE A 22 15.25 1.83 -7.10
CA ILE A 22 15.01 3.28 -7.21
C ILE A 22 13.64 3.53 -7.86
N TRP A 23 13.33 2.84 -8.96
CA TRP A 23 12.01 2.92 -9.60
C TRP A 23 10.88 2.49 -8.65
N ILE A 24 11.05 1.43 -7.87
CA ILE A 24 10.06 0.99 -6.88
C ILE A 24 9.81 2.09 -5.85
N PHE A 25 10.85 2.63 -5.23
CA PHE A 25 10.69 3.68 -4.21
C PHE A 25 10.04 4.94 -4.79
N VAL A 26 10.41 5.33 -6.01
CA VAL A 26 9.81 6.48 -6.70
C VAL A 26 8.33 6.24 -6.97
N PHE A 27 7.95 5.11 -7.57
CA PHE A 27 6.55 4.79 -7.85
C PHE A 27 5.73 4.65 -6.57
N THR A 28 6.26 3.99 -5.53
CA THR A 28 5.60 3.90 -4.23
C THR A 28 5.39 5.29 -3.61
N ALA A 29 6.39 6.16 -3.62
CA ALA A 29 6.27 7.53 -3.12
C ALA A 29 5.23 8.34 -3.91
N ILE A 30 5.20 8.21 -5.23
CA ILE A 30 4.20 8.82 -6.10
C ILE A 30 2.79 8.30 -5.77
N CYS A 31 2.61 6.99 -5.61
CA CYS A 31 1.33 6.40 -5.23
C CYS A 31 0.83 6.93 -3.88
N ILE A 32 1.70 6.99 -2.87
CA ILE A 32 1.36 7.56 -1.54
C ILE A 32 0.99 9.04 -1.68
N TRP A 33 1.74 9.81 -2.47
CA TRP A 33 1.46 11.22 -2.69
C TRP A 33 0.11 11.46 -3.38
N ILE A 34 -0.19 10.70 -4.44
CA ILE A 34 -1.47 10.75 -5.15
C ILE A 34 -2.62 10.38 -4.21
N LEU A 35 -2.48 9.30 -3.43
CA LEU A 35 -3.51 8.86 -2.49
C LEU A 35 -3.76 9.90 -1.40
N ASN A 36 -2.70 10.49 -0.85
CA ASN A 36 -2.83 11.55 0.14
C ASN A 36 -3.55 12.79 -0.43
N HIS A 37 -3.18 13.21 -1.64
CA HIS A 37 -3.84 14.33 -2.29
C HIS A 37 -5.32 14.03 -2.59
N PHE A 38 -5.61 12.81 -3.03
CA PHE A 38 -6.98 12.37 -3.32
C PHE A 38 -7.87 12.34 -2.07
N VAL A 39 -7.38 11.80 -0.96
CA VAL A 39 -8.11 11.73 0.31
C VAL A 39 -8.41 13.12 0.87
N ASN A 40 -7.50 14.08 0.68
CA ASN A 40 -7.69 15.48 1.10
C ASN A 40 -8.60 16.29 0.16
N SER A 41 -8.80 15.82 -1.08
CA SER A 41 -9.65 16.47 -2.07
C SER A 41 -11.14 16.33 -1.75
N THR A 42 -11.97 17.19 -2.36
CA THR A 42 -13.44 17.14 -2.27
C THR A 42 -14.00 15.78 -2.69
N TYR A 43 -13.39 15.14 -3.69
CA TYR A 43 -13.78 13.79 -4.13
C TYR A 43 -13.55 12.74 -3.04
N GLY A 44 -12.43 12.80 -2.31
CA GLY A 44 -12.13 11.88 -1.20
C GLY A 44 -13.14 11.99 -0.07
N LYS A 45 -13.53 13.21 0.30
CA LYS A 45 -14.60 13.45 1.29
C LYS A 45 -15.95 12.90 0.83
N GLY A 46 -16.26 13.06 -0.46
CA GLY A 46 -17.46 12.48 -1.06
C GLY A 46 -17.51 10.95 -0.99
N VAL A 47 -16.36 10.27 -1.20
CA VAL A 47 -16.27 8.80 -1.08
C VAL A 47 -16.52 8.34 0.36
N ILE A 48 -16.05 9.08 1.37
CA ILE A 48 -16.29 8.76 2.78
C ILE A 48 -17.78 8.90 3.11
N ALA A 49 -18.44 9.96 2.63
CA ALA A 49 -19.88 10.13 2.83
C ALA A 49 -20.69 8.97 2.22
N VAL A 50 -20.33 8.52 1.02
CA VAL A 50 -20.97 7.37 0.35
C VAL A 50 -20.71 6.06 1.10
N ARG A 51 -19.57 5.93 1.79
CA ARG A 51 -19.23 4.76 2.61
C ARG A 51 -20.08 4.67 3.88
N ASP A 52 -20.42 5.81 4.48
CA ASP A 52 -21.17 5.85 5.73
C ASP A 52 -22.67 5.59 5.49
N ASP A 53 -23.30 6.34 4.57
CA ASP A 53 -24.67 6.06 4.11
C ASP A 53 -24.87 6.60 2.68
N GLU A 54 -25.09 5.69 1.73
CA GLU A 54 -25.29 6.02 0.32
C GLU A 54 -26.59 6.81 0.09
N ILE A 55 -27.67 6.44 0.79
CA ILE A 55 -28.98 7.07 0.62
C ILE A 55 -28.93 8.50 1.16
N ALA A 56 -28.31 8.70 2.33
CA ALA A 56 -28.12 10.03 2.89
C ALA A 56 -27.23 10.91 2.00
N ALA A 57 -26.16 10.35 1.41
CA ALA A 57 -25.29 11.08 0.49
C ALA A 57 -26.03 11.55 -0.77
N GLU A 58 -26.92 10.71 -1.31
CA GLU A 58 -27.73 11.04 -2.49
C GLU A 58 -28.71 12.18 -2.20
N ILE A 59 -29.38 12.17 -1.03
CA ILE A 59 -30.26 13.25 -0.58
C ILE A 59 -29.48 14.57 -0.43
N MET A 60 -28.22 14.49 0.02
CA MET A 60 -27.31 15.63 0.15
C MET A 60 -26.67 16.08 -1.18
N SER A 61 -27.26 15.70 -2.32
CA SER A 61 -26.83 16.05 -3.69
C SER A 61 -25.46 15.51 -4.13
N VAL A 62 -24.90 14.52 -3.41
CA VAL A 62 -23.65 13.87 -3.81
C VAL A 62 -23.94 12.82 -4.87
N ASN A 63 -23.28 12.90 -6.02
CA ASN A 63 -23.41 11.90 -7.07
C ASN A 63 -22.64 10.62 -6.69
N THR A 64 -23.35 9.64 -6.11
CA THR A 64 -22.82 8.36 -5.61
C THR A 64 -22.14 7.54 -6.72
N ASN A 65 -22.76 7.46 -7.90
CA ASN A 65 -22.24 6.76 -9.07
C ASN A 65 -20.88 7.30 -9.52
N ARG A 66 -20.73 8.63 -9.61
CA ARG A 66 -19.47 9.26 -10.00
C ARG A 66 -18.38 9.01 -8.95
N MET A 67 -18.71 9.09 -7.66
CA MET A 67 -17.74 8.83 -6.59
C MET A 67 -17.24 7.38 -6.60
N LYS A 68 -18.13 6.40 -6.79
CA LYS A 68 -17.77 4.98 -6.93
C LYS A 68 -16.89 4.73 -8.16
N MET A 69 -17.23 5.29 -9.31
CA MET A 69 -16.43 5.15 -10.54
C MET A 69 -15.02 5.73 -10.38
N VAL A 70 -14.89 6.92 -9.77
CA VAL A 70 -13.58 7.56 -9.54
C VAL A 70 -12.75 6.72 -8.56
N ALA A 71 -13.34 6.26 -7.45
CA ALA A 71 -12.66 5.42 -6.47
C ALA A 71 -12.17 4.09 -7.09
N PHE A 72 -13.01 3.45 -7.91
CA PHE A 72 -12.66 2.21 -8.60
C PHE A 72 -11.55 2.40 -9.64
N THR A 73 -11.65 3.45 -10.47
CA THR A 73 -10.67 3.75 -11.51
C THR A 73 -9.30 4.07 -10.92
N LEU A 74 -9.27 4.88 -9.86
CA LEU A 74 -8.03 5.23 -9.16
C LEU A 74 -7.39 3.99 -8.54
N SER A 75 -8.17 3.17 -7.83
CA SER A 75 -7.67 1.95 -7.18
C SER A 75 -7.11 0.95 -8.20
N SER A 76 -7.84 0.72 -9.29
CA SER A 76 -7.42 -0.19 -10.36
C SER A 76 -6.17 0.30 -11.08
N GLY A 77 -6.04 1.62 -11.31
CA GLY A 77 -4.85 2.21 -11.90
C GLY A 77 -3.60 2.01 -11.03
N LEU A 78 -3.72 2.25 -9.72
CA LEU A 78 -2.62 2.03 -8.77
C LEU A 78 -2.24 0.54 -8.65
N ALA A 79 -3.23 -0.36 -8.65
CA ALA A 79 -2.99 -1.80 -8.66
C ALA A 79 -2.28 -2.27 -9.94
N GLY A 80 -2.63 -1.69 -11.10
CA GLY A 80 -1.95 -1.96 -12.37
C GLY A 80 -0.48 -1.54 -12.36
N ILE A 81 -0.16 -0.37 -11.82
CA ILE A 81 1.23 0.10 -11.65
C ILE A 81 2.01 -0.87 -10.76
N ALA A 82 1.43 -1.28 -9.63
CA ALA A 82 2.04 -2.25 -8.73
C ALA A 82 2.30 -3.61 -9.40
N GLY A 83 1.36 -4.11 -10.20
CA GLY A 83 1.50 -5.36 -10.95
C GLY A 83 2.57 -5.29 -12.04
N GLY A 84 2.63 -4.18 -12.80
CA GLY A 84 3.67 -3.97 -13.82
C GLY A 84 5.06 -3.91 -13.22
N LEU A 85 5.20 -3.23 -12.07
CA LEU A 85 6.45 -3.17 -11.31
C LEU A 85 6.86 -4.55 -10.76
N PHE A 86 5.90 -5.34 -10.28
CA PHE A 86 6.13 -6.72 -9.81
C PHE A 86 6.65 -7.63 -10.94
N ALA A 87 6.07 -7.53 -12.14
CA ALA A 87 6.54 -8.27 -13.31
C ALA A 87 7.97 -7.87 -13.71
N HIS A 88 8.32 -6.59 -13.59
CA HIS A 88 9.66 -6.11 -13.89
C HIS A 88 10.72 -6.62 -12.89
N VAL A 89 10.35 -6.77 -11.61
CA VAL A 89 11.24 -7.33 -10.58
C VAL A 89 11.51 -8.83 -10.80
N LEU A 90 10.47 -9.59 -11.14
CA LEU A 90 10.62 -11.03 -11.35
C LEU A 90 11.26 -11.38 -12.70
N GLY A 91 11.15 -10.52 -13.71
CA GLY A 91 11.70 -10.75 -15.05
C GLY A 91 10.93 -11.79 -15.88
N TYR A 92 9.90 -12.42 -15.29
CA TYR A 92 8.97 -13.32 -15.97
C TYR A 92 7.62 -13.31 -15.26
N ILE A 93 6.56 -13.67 -15.98
CA ILE A 93 5.19 -13.69 -15.47
C ILE A 93 4.74 -15.14 -15.40
N ASN A 94 4.52 -15.65 -14.18
CA ASN A 94 3.93 -16.97 -13.95
C ASN A 94 2.53 -16.81 -13.34
N PRO A 95 1.45 -17.20 -14.03
CA PRO A 95 0.08 -17.05 -13.51
C PRO A 95 -0.19 -17.90 -12.27
N GLY A 96 0.56 -18.99 -12.07
CA GLY A 96 0.45 -19.84 -10.88
C GLY A 96 0.91 -19.18 -9.58
N SER A 97 1.63 -18.06 -9.65
CA SER A 97 1.99 -17.27 -8.47
C SER A 97 0.83 -16.41 -7.96
N PHE A 98 -0.17 -16.10 -8.79
CA PHE A 98 -1.34 -15.29 -8.43
C PHE A 98 -2.49 -16.17 -7.92
N THR A 99 -2.24 -16.88 -6.83
CA THR A 99 -3.25 -17.70 -6.14
C THR A 99 -4.00 -16.90 -5.07
N ILE A 100 -5.08 -17.47 -4.52
CA ILE A 100 -5.86 -16.93 -3.40
C ILE A 100 -4.96 -16.59 -2.20
N MET A 101 -3.85 -17.30 -2.02
CA MET A 101 -2.91 -16.98 -0.95
C MET A 101 -2.28 -15.59 -1.13
N LYS A 102 -1.99 -15.15 -2.36
CA LYS A 102 -1.41 -13.83 -2.62
C LYS A 102 -2.40 -12.69 -2.39
N SER A 103 -3.66 -12.86 -2.80
CA SER A 103 -4.70 -11.87 -2.48
C SER A 103 -4.94 -11.80 -0.98
N THR A 104 -4.98 -12.93 -0.28
CA THR A 104 -5.09 -12.99 1.19
C THR A 104 -3.91 -12.30 1.88
N GLU A 105 -2.68 -12.53 1.40
CA GLU A 105 -1.46 -11.90 1.94
C GLU A 105 -1.55 -10.37 1.85
N ILE A 106 -1.93 -9.83 0.69
CA ILE A 106 -2.13 -8.39 0.49
C ILE A 106 -3.26 -7.87 1.38
N MET A 107 -4.35 -8.64 1.52
CA MET A 107 -5.47 -8.27 2.36
C MET A 107 -5.04 -8.14 3.82
N VAL A 108 -4.29 -9.11 4.36
CA VAL A 108 -3.73 -9.03 5.72
C VAL A 108 -2.88 -7.76 5.92
N MET A 109 -2.02 -7.42 4.96
CA MET A 109 -1.21 -6.20 5.06
C MET A 109 -2.08 -4.94 5.19
N VAL A 110 -3.18 -4.85 4.44
CA VAL A 110 -4.08 -3.69 4.51
C VAL A 110 -4.88 -3.68 5.81
N TYR A 111 -5.47 -4.81 6.22
CA TYR A 111 -6.27 -4.91 7.45
C TYR A 111 -5.44 -4.67 8.70
N LEU A 112 -4.19 -5.15 8.75
CA LEU A 112 -3.29 -4.91 9.88
C LEU A 112 -2.94 -3.42 10.01
N GLY A 113 -2.86 -2.68 8.90
CA GLY A 113 -2.64 -1.24 8.88
C GLY A 113 -3.86 -0.40 9.31
N GLY A 114 -5.08 -0.89 9.02
CA GLY A 114 -6.34 -0.24 9.33
C GLY A 114 -7.00 0.40 8.11
N MET A 115 -8.33 0.24 7.97
CA MET A 115 -9.12 0.64 6.80
C MET A 115 -9.19 2.16 6.55
N GLY A 116 -8.75 2.98 7.51
CA GLY A 116 -8.84 4.45 7.46
C GLY A 116 -7.52 5.20 7.40
N SER A 117 -6.37 4.51 7.50
CA SER A 117 -5.06 5.16 7.64
C SER A 117 -4.07 4.73 6.55
N LEU A 118 -3.73 5.67 5.65
CA LEU A 118 -2.76 5.46 4.57
C LEU A 118 -1.37 5.13 5.14
N SER A 119 -0.96 5.87 6.18
CA SER A 119 0.36 5.70 6.79
C SER A 119 0.46 4.42 7.62
N GLY A 120 -0.64 4.00 8.26
CA GLY A 120 -0.72 2.71 8.96
C GLY A 120 -0.60 1.51 8.02
N SER A 121 -1.21 1.62 6.83
CA SER A 121 -1.10 0.60 5.77
C SER A 121 0.35 0.42 5.26
N VAL A 122 1.09 1.52 5.07
CA VAL A 122 2.50 1.46 4.66
C VAL A 122 3.37 0.81 5.75
N LEU A 123 3.20 1.24 7.01
CA LEU A 123 3.95 0.68 8.14
C LEU A 123 3.67 -0.81 8.33
N SER A 124 2.40 -1.21 8.19
CA SER A 124 1.96 -2.60 8.21
C SER A 124 2.62 -3.41 7.09
N ALA A 125 2.59 -2.94 5.85
CA ALA A 125 3.20 -3.65 4.73
C ALA A 125 4.71 -3.90 4.96
N VAL A 126 5.45 -2.91 5.46
CA VAL A 126 6.86 -3.08 5.80
C VAL A 126 7.05 -4.07 6.95
N SER A 127 6.31 -3.89 8.05
CA SER A 127 6.43 -4.74 9.25
C SER A 127 6.05 -6.19 8.96
N PHE A 128 4.99 -6.40 8.19
CA PHE A 128 4.52 -7.72 7.80
C PHE A 128 5.48 -8.39 6.81
N THR A 129 6.08 -7.63 5.88
CA THR A 129 7.13 -8.16 5.00
C THR A 129 8.35 -8.61 5.80
N LEU A 130 8.79 -7.83 6.79
CA LEU A 130 9.89 -8.23 7.69
C LEU A 130 9.54 -9.48 8.49
N LEU A 131 8.32 -9.56 9.03
CA LEU A 131 7.83 -10.74 9.74
C LEU A 131 7.84 -11.98 8.84
N MET A 132 7.41 -11.83 7.58
CA MET A 132 7.38 -12.89 6.58
C MET A 132 8.77 -13.39 6.17
N GLU A 133 9.79 -12.52 6.21
CA GLU A 133 11.18 -12.89 5.94
C GLU A 133 11.79 -13.65 7.11
N ILE A 134 11.47 -13.27 8.35
CA ILE A 134 11.88 -14.00 9.56
C ILE A 134 11.23 -15.40 9.60
N LEU A 135 9.97 -15.51 9.15
CA LEU A 135 9.24 -16.77 9.06
C LEU A 135 9.59 -17.61 7.81
N ARG A 136 10.47 -17.11 6.94
CA ARG A 136 10.89 -17.80 5.70
C ARG A 136 11.37 -19.25 5.88
N PRO A 137 12.11 -19.66 6.94
CA PRO A 137 12.53 -21.06 7.09
C PRO A 137 11.38 -22.02 7.42
N LEU A 138 10.22 -21.53 7.87
CA LEU A 138 9.05 -22.33 8.25
C LEU A 138 8.01 -22.43 7.11
N GLN A 139 8.47 -22.58 5.85
CA GLN A 139 7.69 -22.50 4.59
C GLN A 139 6.28 -23.12 4.64
N VAL A 140 6.11 -24.26 5.32
CA VAL A 140 4.84 -25.00 5.39
C VAL A 140 3.80 -24.30 6.28
N TYR A 141 4.21 -23.72 7.42
CA TYR A 141 3.29 -23.04 8.33
C TYR A 141 2.73 -21.74 7.75
N LYS A 142 3.45 -21.13 6.80
CA LYS A 142 3.08 -19.85 6.18
C LYS A 142 1.67 -19.88 5.58
N TRP A 143 1.29 -20.99 4.93
CA TRP A 143 0.00 -21.13 4.22
C TRP A 143 -1.21 -21.19 5.16
N VAL A 144 -1.03 -21.65 6.41
CA VAL A 144 -2.10 -21.67 7.42
C VAL A 144 -2.05 -20.40 8.27
N LEU A 145 -0.84 -19.92 8.57
CA LEU A 145 -0.63 -18.83 9.51
C LEU A 145 -1.13 -17.49 8.98
N ILE A 146 -1.03 -17.22 7.67
CA ILE A 146 -1.53 -15.96 7.05
C ILE A 146 -3.05 -15.78 7.23
N PRO A 147 -3.92 -16.71 6.77
CA PRO A 147 -5.37 -16.56 6.95
C PRO A 147 -5.79 -16.68 8.42
N LEU A 148 -5.09 -17.49 9.23
CA LEU A 148 -5.33 -17.55 10.68
C LEU A 148 -5.05 -16.19 11.34
N LEU A 149 -3.95 -15.54 10.96
CA LEU A 149 -3.58 -14.22 11.48
C LEU A 149 -4.59 -13.16 11.05
N LEU A 150 -5.14 -13.23 9.83
CA LEU A 150 -6.25 -12.39 9.39
C LEU A 150 -7.46 -12.53 10.33
N ILE A 151 -7.89 -13.77 10.61
CA ILE A 151 -9.06 -14.05 11.45
C ILE A 151 -8.82 -13.55 12.89
N ILE A 152 -7.63 -13.81 13.44
CA ILE A 152 -7.26 -13.34 14.77
C ILE A 152 -7.26 -11.81 14.83
N LEU A 153 -6.74 -11.12 13.81
CA LEU A 153 -6.77 -9.66 13.72
C LEU A 153 -8.18 -9.11 13.69
N MET A 154 -9.05 -9.70 12.85
CA MET A 154 -10.46 -9.30 12.79
C MET A 154 -11.18 -9.51 14.13
N LEU A 155 -10.83 -10.57 14.86
CA LEU A 155 -11.43 -10.87 16.16
C LEU A 155 -10.97 -9.91 17.26
N TYR A 156 -9.67 -9.60 17.34
CA TYR A 156 -9.12 -8.79 18.42
C TYR A 156 -9.16 -7.29 18.18
N ARG A 157 -9.07 -6.84 16.92
CA ARG A 157 -9.01 -5.40 16.59
C ARG A 157 -9.44 -5.12 15.14
N PRO A 158 -10.75 -4.98 14.86
CA PRO A 158 -11.25 -4.72 13.51
C PRO A 158 -10.78 -3.37 12.91
N GLU A 159 -10.26 -2.45 13.73
CA GLU A 159 -9.73 -1.17 13.27
C GLU A 159 -8.22 -1.18 12.90
N GLY A 160 -7.48 -2.27 13.13
CA GLY A 160 -6.03 -2.36 12.82
C GLY A 160 -5.11 -1.65 13.83
N ILE A 161 -3.79 -1.60 13.55
CA ILE A 161 -2.78 -1.03 14.45
C ILE A 161 -2.92 0.49 14.61
N MET A 162 -3.38 1.18 13.57
CA MET A 162 -3.50 2.65 13.54
C MET A 162 -4.92 3.20 13.39
N GLY A 163 -5.95 2.36 13.20
CA GLY A 163 -7.35 2.80 13.22
C GLY A 163 -7.64 4.00 12.33
N ASN A 164 -8.31 5.00 12.91
CA ASN A 164 -8.59 6.31 12.31
C ASN A 164 -7.52 7.38 12.59
N ARG A 165 -6.36 7.01 13.16
CA ARG A 165 -5.27 7.95 13.47
C ARG A 165 -4.19 7.86 12.41
N GLU A 166 -3.92 8.99 11.76
CA GLU A 166 -2.73 9.14 10.92
C GLU A 166 -1.48 9.20 11.81
N LEU A 167 -0.33 8.80 11.28
CA LEU A 167 0.99 8.91 11.94
C LEU A 167 1.35 10.34 12.37
N THR A 168 0.56 11.34 11.97
CA THR A 168 0.60 12.74 12.41
C THR A 168 0.46 12.89 13.94
N ASP A 169 -0.21 11.95 14.65
CA ASP A 169 -0.31 11.99 16.12
C ASP A 169 0.95 11.45 16.84
N VAL A 170 1.84 10.72 16.15
CA VAL A 170 3.04 10.09 16.77
C VAL A 170 4.32 10.87 16.44
N PHE A 171 4.37 11.57 15.30
CA PHE A 171 5.50 12.44 14.90
C PHE A 171 5.04 13.89 14.65
N PRO A 172 5.15 14.79 15.64
CA PRO A 172 4.68 16.19 15.53
C PRO A 172 5.43 17.04 14.49
N LYS A 173 6.54 16.55 13.92
CA LYS A 173 7.35 17.25 12.91
C LYS A 173 6.77 17.19 11.47
N LEU A 174 5.84 16.28 11.17
CA LEU A 174 5.18 16.22 9.86
C LEU A 174 3.93 17.10 9.74
N ARG A 175 3.53 17.77 10.82
CA ARG A 175 2.40 18.73 10.88
C ARG A 175 2.52 19.90 9.90
N ARG A 176 3.70 20.09 9.30
CA ARG A 176 3.96 21.15 8.30
C ARG A 176 3.41 20.85 6.91
N PHE A 177 3.09 19.58 6.60
CA PHE A 177 2.57 19.16 5.28
C PHE A 177 1.15 18.58 5.31
N PHE A 178 0.61 18.27 6.49
CA PHE A 178 -0.70 17.67 6.69
C PHE A 178 -1.52 18.52 7.68
N PRO A 179 -2.44 19.37 7.21
CA PRO A 179 -3.36 20.08 8.10
C PRO A 179 -4.33 19.08 8.74
N SER A 180 -4.34 19.05 10.07
CA SER A 180 -5.28 18.26 10.86
C SER A 180 -6.72 18.69 10.56
N ARG A 181 -7.62 17.71 10.44
CA ARG A 181 -9.07 17.90 10.39
C ARG A 181 -9.52 18.62 11.66
N GLU A 182 -10.06 19.81 11.53
CA GLU A 182 -11.10 20.27 12.45
C GLU A 182 -12.41 19.64 11.96
N LEU A 183 -13.01 18.83 12.84
CA LEU A 183 -14.38 18.33 12.69
C LEU A 183 -15.36 19.45 13.02
#